data_AF-K2CVA6-F1
#
_entry.id   AF-K2CVA6-F1
#
_cell.length_a   1.000
_cell.length_b   1.000
_cell.length_c   1.000
_cell.angle_alpha   90.00
_cell.angle_beta   90.00
_cell.angle_gamma   90.00
#
_symmetry.space_group_name_H-M   'P 1'
#
loop_
_entity.id
_entity.type
_entity.pdbx_description
1 polymer ?
#
loop_
_entity_poly.entity_id
_entity_poly.type
_entity_poly.pdbx_seq_one_letter_code
_entity_poly.pdbx_strand_id
1 'polypeptide(L)'
;MQIRTQDPKYDIEVLLNDRVKDGAINARLVNAITGKPIPDNEPIFTIRGKDIHAIDVLYEYRKLCKNKEHLEAINITIKEFEKFALKNSQILKEPDTESISYYEFNFTEKVMV
;
A
#
# COMPACT_ATOMS: atom_id res chain seq x y z
N MET A 1 2.66 -23.40 -12.58
CA MET A 1 3.62 -22.34 -12.23
C MET A 1 2.84 -21.09 -11.87
N GLN A 2 2.77 -20.74 -10.58
CA GLN A 2 2.05 -19.56 -10.11
C GLN A 2 2.93 -18.35 -10.42
N ILE A 3 2.55 -17.54 -11.40
CA ILE A 3 3.25 -16.28 -11.70
C ILE A 3 2.94 -15.34 -10.53
N ARG A 4 3.89 -15.20 -9.61
CA ARG A 4 3.83 -14.14 -8.59
C ARG A 4 4.09 -12.83 -9.32
N THR A 5 3.07 -11.97 -9.40
CA THR A 5 3.18 -10.63 -10.00
C THR A 5 3.70 -9.60 -9.00
N GLN A 6 4.11 -10.05 -7.82
CA GLN A 6 4.58 -9.21 -6.72
C GLN A 6 5.86 -9.83 -6.16
N ASP A 7 7.01 -9.30 -6.57
CA ASP A 7 8.18 -9.24 -5.70
C ASP A 7 8.09 -7.86 -5.04
N PRO A 8 7.47 -7.75 -3.85
CA PRO A 8 7.11 -6.45 -3.35
C PRO A 8 8.37 -5.71 -2.88
N LYS A 9 8.53 -4.44 -3.30
CA LYS A 9 9.59 -3.55 -2.80
C LYS A 9 9.54 -3.41 -1.27
N TYR A 10 8.35 -3.60 -0.69
CA TYR A 10 8.09 -3.52 0.73
C TYR A 10 7.46 -4.81 1.24
N ASP A 11 7.93 -5.32 2.37
CA ASP A 11 7.36 -6.47 3.07
C ASP A 11 6.59 -5.99 4.32
N ILE A 12 5.81 -6.87 4.92
CA ILE A 12 5.10 -6.61 6.16
C ILE A 12 5.80 -7.36 7.29
N GLU A 13 6.41 -6.62 8.20
CA GLU A 13 6.88 -7.19 9.45
C GLU A 13 5.74 -7.21 10.46
N VAL A 14 5.33 -8.42 10.85
CA VAL A 14 4.36 -8.65 11.92
C VAL A 14 5.07 -8.43 13.26
N LEU A 15 4.71 -7.34 13.92
CA LEU A 15 5.14 -7.03 15.28
C LEU A 15 4.29 -7.86 16.24
N LEU A 16 4.83 -9.00 16.66
CA LEU A 16 4.30 -9.81 17.75
C LEU A 16 4.52 -9.07 19.08
N ASN A 17 3.73 -8.03 19.33
CA ASN A 17 3.59 -7.46 20.67
C ASN A 17 2.26 -7.93 21.24
N ASP A 18 2.30 -8.54 22.44
CA ASP A 18 1.19 -9.16 23.19
C ASP A 18 0.04 -8.20 23.59
N ARG A 19 -0.01 -7.00 23.02
CA ARG A 19 -1.00 -5.96 23.33
C ARG A 19 -1.51 -5.32 22.06
N VAL A 20 -2.26 -6.10 21.29
CA VAL A 20 -3.21 -5.51 20.35
C VAL A 20 -4.60 -5.72 20.92
N LYS A 21 -5.23 -4.63 21.34
CA LYS A 21 -6.64 -4.61 21.70
C LYS A 21 -7.40 -5.07 20.46
N ASP A 22 -8.27 -6.05 20.61
CA ASP A 22 -9.20 -6.54 19.58
C ASP A 22 -8.57 -7.34 18.41
N GLY A 23 -7.44 -8.03 18.63
CA GLY A 23 -6.96 -9.07 17.71
C GLY A 23 -6.40 -8.58 16.37
N ALA A 24 -6.16 -7.26 16.23
CA ALA A 24 -5.38 -6.75 15.11
C ALA A 24 -3.91 -7.17 15.25
N ILE A 25 -3.20 -7.30 14.12
CA ILE A 25 -1.76 -7.55 14.11
C ILE A 25 -1.09 -6.19 13.94
N ASN A 26 -0.24 -5.78 14.89
CA ASN A 26 0.62 -4.63 14.67
C ASN A 26 1.60 -5.01 13.55
N ALA A 27 1.57 -4.29 12.44
CA ALA A 27 2.42 -4.55 11.30
C ALA A 27 3.05 -3.25 10.83
N ARG A 28 4.31 -3.31 10.39
CA ARG A 28 5.00 -2.17 9.79
C ARG A 28 5.49 -2.52 8.40
N LEU A 29 5.49 -1.52 7.52
CA LEU A 29 6.08 -1.65 6.20
C LEU A 29 7.60 -1.62 6.35
N VAL A 30 8.26 -2.64 5.82
CA VAL A 30 9.73 -2.73 5.77
C VAL A 30 10.18 -2.73 4.32
N ASN A 31 11.33 -2.16 4.03
CA ASN A 31 11.95 -2.32 2.72
C ASN A 31 12.38 -3.79 2.54
N ALA A 32 11.85 -4.47 1.53
CA ALA A 32 12.04 -5.91 1.36
C ALA A 32 13.49 -6.31 1.04
N ILE A 33 14.30 -5.39 0.47
CA ILE A 33 15.71 -5.64 0.15
C ILE A 33 16.58 -5.51 1.39
N THR A 34 16.29 -4.52 2.25
CA THR A 34 17.16 -4.19 3.39
C THR A 34 16.63 -4.70 4.74
N GLY A 35 15.37 -5.13 4.80
CA GLY A 35 14.66 -5.47 6.03
C GLY A 35 14.42 -4.29 6.97
N LYS A 36 14.78 -3.06 6.57
CA LYS A 36 14.65 -1.89 7.43
C LYS A 36 13.22 -1.35 7.41
N PRO A 37 12.64 -1.01 8.57
CA PRO A 37 11.33 -0.38 8.62
C PRO A 37 11.36 0.98 7.92
N ILE A 38 10.27 1.30 7.23
CA ILE A 38 10.00 2.67 6.81
C ILE A 38 9.76 3.49 8.08
N PRO A 39 10.35 4.69 8.21
CA PRO A 39 10.15 5.54 9.38
C PRO A 39 8.66 5.88 9.61
N ASP A 40 8.23 5.91 10.88
CA ASP A 40 6.83 6.19 11.26
C ASP A 40 6.35 7.59 10.82
N ASN A 41 7.30 8.52 10.62
CA ASN A 41 7.04 9.88 10.18
C ASN A 41 7.17 10.07 8.66
N GLU A 42 7.41 8.99 7.90
CA GLU A 42 7.49 9.04 6.45
C GLU A 42 6.10 8.77 5.84
N PRO A 43 5.50 9.73 5.10
CA PRO A 43 4.26 9.47 4.40
C PRO A 43 4.48 8.49 3.26
N ILE A 44 3.59 7.49 3.15
CA ILE A 44 3.68 6.44 2.14
C ILE A 44 2.55 6.61 1.14
N PHE A 45 2.90 6.53 -0.15
CA PHE A 45 1.95 6.54 -1.24
C PHE A 45 1.83 5.15 -1.86
N THR A 46 0.64 4.54 -1.78
CA THR A 46 0.37 3.19 -2.30
C THR A 46 -0.69 3.24 -3.41
N ILE A 47 -0.42 2.57 -4.53
CA ILE A 47 -1.35 2.46 -5.66
C ILE A 47 -1.84 1.01 -5.74
N ARG A 48 -3.15 0.82 -5.82
CA ARG A 48 -3.76 -0.51 -5.96
C ARG A 48 -3.67 -0.98 -7.40
N GLY A 49 -3.18 -2.20 -7.63
CA GLY A 49 -3.03 -2.79 -8.96
C GLY A 49 -4.33 -2.90 -9.79
N LYS A 50 -5.49 -2.99 -9.13
CA LYS A 50 -6.82 -3.08 -9.78
C LYS A 50 -7.49 -1.74 -10.00
N ASP A 51 -6.88 -0.64 -9.56
CA ASP A 51 -7.43 0.69 -9.76
C ASP A 51 -7.33 1.08 -11.24
N ILE A 52 -8.45 1.47 -11.84
CA ILE A 52 -8.49 1.88 -13.24
C ILE A 52 -7.65 3.14 -13.51
N HIS A 53 -7.46 4.00 -12.50
CA HIS A 53 -6.71 5.26 -12.60
C HIS A 53 -5.22 5.13 -12.22
N ALA A 54 -4.76 3.92 -11.86
CA ALA A 54 -3.39 3.70 -11.42
C ALA A 54 -2.34 4.16 -12.44
N ILE A 55 -2.57 3.89 -13.72
CA ILE A 55 -1.65 4.26 -14.80
C ILE A 55 -1.56 5.77 -14.96
N ASP A 56 -2.70 6.47 -14.91
CA ASP A 56 -2.74 7.93 -15.05
C ASP A 56 -1.99 8.62 -13.91
N VAL A 57 -2.19 8.14 -12.68
CA VAL A 57 -1.46 8.63 -11.50
C VAL A 57 0.06 8.43 -11.67
N LEU A 58 0.49 7.27 -12.19
CA LEU A 58 1.91 7.01 -12.43
C LEU A 58 2.49 7.94 -13.50
N TYR A 59 1.75 8.22 -14.57
CA TYR A 59 2.16 9.16 -15.61
C TYR A 59 2.29 10.59 -15.08
N GLU A 60 1.34 11.04 -14.25
CA GLU A 60 1.44 12.36 -13.61
C GLU A 60 2.62 12.44 -12.64
N TYR A 61 2.78 11.42 -11.77
CA TYR A 61 3.90 11.37 -10.84
C TYR A 61 5.26 11.40 -11.57
N ARG A 62 5.38 10.65 -12.67
CA ARG A 62 6.56 10.64 -13.53
C ARG A 62 6.96 12.04 -14.00
N LYS A 63 6.00 12.91 -14.35
CA LYS A 63 6.29 14.29 -14.83
C LYS A 63 6.95 15.14 -13.75
N LEU A 64 6.71 14.83 -12.48
CA LEU A 64 7.26 15.56 -11.33
C LEU A 64 8.68 15.09 -10.97
N CYS A 65 9.04 13.85 -11.32
CA CYS A 65 10.32 13.27 -10.98
C CYS A 65 11.46 13.75 -11.88
N LYS A 66 12.64 14.01 -11.28
CA LYS A 66 13.86 14.46 -11.99
C LYS A 66 15.03 13.48 -11.90
N ASN A 67 15.02 12.58 -10.93
CA ASN A 67 16.06 11.57 -10.75
C ASN A 67 15.95 10.51 -11.85
N LYS A 68 17.03 10.27 -12.61
CA LYS A 68 17.04 9.35 -13.75
C LYS A 68 16.76 7.89 -13.37
N GLU A 69 17.36 7.40 -12.30
CA GLU A 69 17.16 6.03 -11.83
C GLU A 69 15.71 5.83 -11.35
N HIS A 70 15.17 6.84 -10.67
CA HIS A 70 13.79 6.81 -10.23
C HIS A 70 12.80 6.86 -11.40
N LEU A 71 13.08 7.70 -12.40
CA LEU A 71 12.29 7.75 -13.63
C LEU A 71 12.28 6.41 -14.36
N GLU A 72 13.41 5.70 -14.39
CA GLU A 72 13.47 4.37 -15.00
C GLU A 72 12.63 3.34 -14.23
N ALA A 73 12.70 3.36 -12.90
CA ALA A 73 11.84 2.51 -12.07
C ALA A 73 10.35 2.80 -12.29
N ILE A 74 9.97 4.07 -12.45
CA ILE A 74 8.59 4.46 -12.78
C ILE A 74 8.20 3.95 -14.18
N ASN A 75 9.07 4.10 -15.19
CA ASN A 75 8.81 3.60 -16.55
C ASN A 75 8.56 2.09 -16.57
N ILE A 76 9.38 1.33 -15.85
CA ILE A 76 9.22 -0.12 -15.72
C ILE A 76 7.86 -0.42 -15.05
N THR A 77 7.53 0.29 -13.97
CA THR A 77 6.27 0.10 -13.25
C THR A 77 5.06 0.38 -14.14
N ILE A 78 5.07 1.48 -14.91
CA ILE A 78 4.01 1.81 -15.88
C ILE A 78 3.83 0.66 -16.88
N LYS A 79 4.92 0.14 -17.47
CA LYS A 79 4.85 -0.98 -18.43
C LYS A 79 4.24 -2.23 -17.81
N GLU A 80 4.56 -2.53 -16.55
CA GLU A 80 3.99 -3.69 -15.85
C GLU A 80 2.49 -3.49 -15.56
N PHE A 81 2.08 -2.27 -15.20
CA PHE A 81 0.67 -1.92 -15.06
C PHE A 81 -0.09 -2.01 -16.37
N GLU A 82 0.46 -1.50 -17.48
CA GLU A 82 -0.16 -1.60 -18.80
C GLU A 82 -0.35 -3.07 -19.23
N LYS A 83 0.67 -3.92 -19.04
CA LYS A 83 0.55 -5.36 -19.28
C LYS A 83 -0.51 -6.01 -18.40
N PHE A 84 -0.55 -5.65 -17.12
CA PHE A 84 -1.55 -6.17 -16.18
C PHE A 84 -2.95 -5.75 -16.61
N ALA A 85 -3.15 -4.48 -16.94
CA ALA A 85 -4.42 -3.89 -17.34
C ALA A 85 -4.95 -4.53 -18.64
N LEU A 86 -4.08 -4.73 -19.64
CA LEU A 86 -4.45 -5.39 -20.89
C LEU A 86 -4.91 -6.84 -20.67
N LYS A 87 -4.26 -7.57 -19.76
CA LYS A 87 -4.57 -8.98 -19.48
C LYS A 87 -5.77 -9.14 -18.54
N ASN A 88 -6.10 -8.12 -17.75
CA ASN A 88 -7.07 -8.21 -16.65
C ASN A 88 -8.07 -7.05 -16.68
N SER A 89 -8.42 -6.52 -17.84
CA SER A 89 -9.30 -5.35 -17.99
C SER A 89 -10.65 -5.53 -17.29
N GLN A 90 -11.16 -6.76 -17.22
CA GLN A 90 -12.42 -7.13 -16.59
C GLN A 90 -12.45 -7.00 -15.05
N ILE A 91 -11.30 -6.88 -14.39
CA ILE A 91 -11.22 -6.71 -12.93
C ILE A 91 -10.72 -5.32 -12.50
N LEU A 92 -10.43 -4.45 -13.47
CA LEU A 92 -10.09 -3.05 -13.19
C LEU A 92 -11.37 -2.31 -12.79
N LYS A 93 -11.28 -1.51 -11.74
CA LYS A 93 -12.38 -0.69 -11.25
C LYS A 93 -11.86 0.50 -10.46
N GLU A 94 -12.72 1.51 -10.29
CA GLU A 94 -12.45 2.56 -9.31
C GLU A 94 -12.38 1.97 -7.88
N PRO A 95 -11.61 2.59 -6.99
CA PRO A 95 -11.54 2.16 -5.60
C PRO A 95 -12.90 2.37 -4.92
N ASP A 96 -13.48 1.28 -4.41
CA ASP A 96 -14.68 1.36 -3.59
C ASP A 96 -14.32 1.86 -2.19
N THR A 97 -15.01 2.87 -1.69
CA THR A 97 -15.00 3.21 -0.27
C THR A 97 -16.12 2.47 0.42
N GLU A 98 -15.79 1.48 1.25
CA GLU A 98 -16.73 1.05 2.30
C GLU A 98 -16.91 2.23 3.27
N SER A 99 -18.15 2.68 3.46
CA SER A 99 -18.47 3.69 4.45
C SER A 99 -18.15 3.14 5.84
N ILE A 100 -17.06 3.61 6.44
CA ILE A 100 -16.72 3.29 7.83
C ILE A 100 -17.78 3.94 8.71
N SER A 101 -18.75 3.16 9.20
CA SER A 101 -19.61 3.59 10.30
C SER A 101 -18.75 3.63 11.57
N TYR A 102 -18.48 4.81 12.11
CA TYR A 102 -17.83 4.94 13.40
C TYR A 102 -18.70 4.26 14.47
N TYR A 103 -18.22 3.16 15.04
CA TYR A 103 -18.75 2.67 16.31
C TYR A 103 -18.30 3.65 17.40
N GLU A 104 -19.25 4.34 18.02
CA GLU A 104 -19.00 5.16 19.20
C GLU A 104 -18.45 4.27 20.33
N PHE A 105 -17.13 4.34 20.56
CA PHE A 105 -16.50 3.72 21.72
C PHE A 105 -16.90 4.52 22.97
N ASN A 106 -17.92 4.04 23.68
CA ASN A 106 -18.28 4.55 25.01
C ASN A 106 -17.16 4.23 26.01
N PHE A 107 -16.23 5.17 26.20
CA PHE A 107 -15.32 5.16 27.34
C PHE A 107 -16.12 5.50 28.61
N THR A 108 -16.59 4.49 29.33
CA THR A 108 -16.96 4.69 30.74
C THR A 108 -15.68 4.75 31.56
N GLU A 109 -15.27 5.97 31.94
CA GLU A 109 -14.29 6.19 32.98
C GLU A 109 -14.75 5.52 34.28
N LYS A 110 -13.95 4.55 34.75
CA LYS A 110 -13.91 4.20 36.17
C LYS A 110 -12.53 4.61 36.69
N VAL A 111 -12.39 5.91 36.97
CA VAL A 111 -11.37 6.40 37.89
C VAL A 111 -11.79 5.90 39.27
N MET A 112 -11.13 4.88 39.79
CA MET A 112 -11.17 4.60 41.23
C MET A 112 -10.03 5.35 41.87
N VAL A 113 -10.42 6.32 42.70
CA VAL A 113 -9.62 6.96 43.76
C VAL A 113 -9.27 5.91 44.81
#